data_AF-A0A485LD71-F1
#
_entry.id   AF-A0A485LD71-F1
#
_cell.length_a   1.000
_cell.length_b   1.000
_cell.length_c   1.000
_cell.angle_alpha   90.00
_cell.angle_beta   90.00
_cell.angle_gamma   90.00
#
_symmetry.space_group_name_H-M   'P 1'
#
loop_
_entity.id
_entity.type
_entity.pdbx_description
1 polymer ?
#
loop_
_entity_poly.entity_id
_entity_poly.type
_entity_poly.pdbx_seq_one_letter_code
_entity_poly.pdbx_strand_id
1 'polypeptide(L)'
;MLDRVHIDEKWFFLTQINRRYYLWPDEELPVRKCNSKRHIVKVMFLTAVARPRWDFKRHRMWDGKIGTWPFIEHTVAQRRSKNRDKGAPITKPLNVTKKVYRQYLIDKVIPAIKSQWPGQHRHTIYLQQDNAKPHVAVSDSAVCSAGHEDGWDIKLTAQPAMSPDFNVLDLGFFNAIQSLQHRSLTQTIDELVVAVHKAFNELEWRVLDKTFMTLQKVMEESLKQNGNNAYLLPHIQKDKLAREGSFVLSPACDPDASAAFSAMLDRIDYERRIEILSDLFDAGCTVELTSKSTPVDDLCDLVDDMETSDDDEDMYHIM
;
A
#
# COMPACT_ATOMS: atom_id res chain seq x y z
N MET A 1 -2.49 11.31 -0.94
CA MET A 1 -2.69 10.26 0.11
C MET A 1 -4.14 10.15 0.61
N LEU A 2 -5.11 10.94 0.12
CA LEU A 2 -6.55 10.76 0.48
C LEU A 2 -7.31 9.93 -0.55
N ASP A 3 -6.72 9.79 -1.72
CA ASP A 3 -7.14 9.08 -2.93
C ASP A 3 -6.65 7.62 -2.98
N ARG A 4 -5.89 7.18 -1.97
CA ARG A 4 -5.26 5.85 -1.94
C ARG A 4 -5.87 4.95 -0.87
N VAL A 5 -6.10 3.71 -1.26
CA VAL A 5 -6.42 2.57 -0.39
C VAL A 5 -5.23 1.63 -0.40
N HIS A 6 -4.69 1.35 0.77
CA HIS A 6 -3.62 0.38 0.96
C HIS A 6 -4.25 -0.98 1.24
N ILE A 7 -3.84 -2.00 0.47
CA ILE A 7 -4.18 -3.40 0.70
C ILE A 7 -2.95 -4.25 0.88
N ASP A 8 -3.07 -5.26 1.73
CA ASP A 8 -2.02 -6.22 2.00
C ASP A 8 -2.56 -7.42 2.79
N GLU A 9 -1.77 -8.49 2.84
CA GLU A 9 -2.04 -9.74 3.52
C GLU A 9 -1.16 -9.97 4.74
N LYS A 10 -1.76 -10.42 5.84
CA LYS A 10 -1.00 -10.84 7.03
C LYS A 10 -1.43 -12.19 7.58
N TRP A 11 -0.44 -12.99 7.97
CA TRP A 11 -0.66 -14.17 8.80
C TRP A 11 -0.91 -13.76 10.26
N PHE A 12 -2.06 -14.13 10.80
CA PHE A 12 -2.36 -14.09 12.22
C PHE A 12 -2.24 -15.48 12.82
N PHE A 13 -1.59 -15.58 13.98
CA PHE A 13 -1.30 -16.84 14.65
C PHE A 13 -2.18 -16.99 15.89
N LEU A 14 -2.63 -18.21 16.13
CA LEU A 14 -3.44 -18.55 17.32
C LEU A 14 -2.68 -18.30 18.63
N THR A 15 -1.35 -18.45 18.61
CA THR A 15 -0.48 -18.10 19.73
C THR A 15 0.88 -17.62 19.25
N GLN A 16 1.52 -16.78 20.07
CA GLN A 16 2.94 -16.47 19.98
C GLN A 16 3.79 -17.60 20.57
N ILE A 17 5.00 -17.74 20.02
CA ILE A 17 6.02 -18.69 20.51
C ILE A 17 6.59 -18.14 21.83
N ASN A 18 7.13 -16.93 21.77
CA ASN A 18 7.70 -16.24 22.91
C ASN A 18 6.67 -15.25 23.45
N ARG A 19 6.36 -15.34 24.74
CA ARG A 19 5.54 -14.36 25.45
C ARG A 19 6.38 -13.75 26.57
N ARG A 20 6.21 -12.45 26.79
CA ARG A 20 6.77 -11.74 27.95
C ARG A 20 5.76 -11.84 29.09
N TYR A 21 6.25 -12.19 30.27
CA TYR A 21 5.46 -12.26 31.49
C TYR A 21 6.03 -11.24 32.49
N TYR A 22 5.14 -10.54 33.18
CA TYR A 22 5.50 -9.81 34.39
C TYR A 22 5.27 -10.76 35.57
N LEU A 23 6.27 -10.89 36.43
CA LEU A 23 6.28 -11.82 37.55
C LEU A 23 6.65 -11.05 38.81
N TRP A 24 6.15 -11.49 39.96
CA TRP A 24 6.65 -11.00 41.24
C TRP A 24 8.07 -11.52 41.51
N PRO A 25 8.86 -10.85 42.36
CA PRO A 25 10.24 -11.27 42.64
C PRO A 25 10.39 -12.69 43.18
N ASP A 26 9.35 -13.20 43.84
CA ASP A 26 9.26 -14.53 44.46
C ASP A 26 8.49 -15.56 43.62
N GLU A 27 8.00 -15.16 42.44
CA GLU A 27 7.23 -16.05 41.56
C GLU A 27 8.15 -16.85 40.63
N GLU A 28 7.90 -18.16 40.54
CA GLU A 28 8.67 -19.02 39.64
C GLU A 28 8.40 -18.70 38.17
N LEU A 29 9.46 -18.79 37.34
CA LEU A 29 9.35 -18.56 35.90
C LEU A 29 8.39 -19.59 35.26
N PRO A 30 7.31 -19.14 34.58
CA PRO A 30 6.34 -20.06 33.99
C PRO A 30 6.95 -20.81 32.81
N VAL A 31 6.92 -22.14 32.88
CA VAL A 31 7.42 -23.01 31.80
C VAL A 31 6.35 -23.11 30.69
N ARG A 32 6.61 -22.45 29.56
CA ARG A 32 5.75 -22.53 28.38
C ARG A 32 6.23 -23.63 27.41
N LYS A 33 5.41 -24.66 27.21
CA LYS A 33 5.61 -25.65 26.15
C LYS A 33 4.77 -25.25 24.93
N CYS A 34 5.42 -25.01 23.79
CA CYS A 34 4.74 -24.64 22.54
C CYS A 34 5.35 -25.42 21.37
N ASN A 35 4.52 -25.72 20.37
CA ASN A 35 4.98 -26.32 19.13
C ASN A 35 5.80 -25.30 18.32
N SER A 36 6.63 -25.82 17.40
CA SER A 36 7.34 -24.99 16.42
C SER A 36 6.37 -24.09 15.64
N LYS A 37 6.83 -22.88 15.27
CA LYS A 37 6.06 -21.89 14.47
C LYS A 37 5.37 -22.50 13.25
N ARG A 38 6.03 -23.50 12.64
CA ARG A 38 5.55 -24.20 11.43
C ARG A 38 4.23 -24.96 11.66
N HIS A 39 3.94 -25.34 12.90
CA HIS A 39 2.76 -26.12 13.28
C HIS A 39 1.73 -25.31 14.07
N ILE A 40 1.99 -24.04 14.35
CA ILE A 40 1.00 -23.16 14.97
C ILE A 40 -0.07 -22.83 13.94
N VAL A 41 -1.33 -23.03 14.32
CA VAL A 41 -2.49 -22.68 13.50
C VAL A 41 -2.45 -21.18 13.18
N LYS A 42 -2.58 -20.86 11.90
CA LYS A 42 -2.54 -19.50 11.38
C LYS A 42 -3.56 -19.31 10.26
N VAL A 43 -4.04 -18.09 10.12
CA VAL A 43 -4.99 -17.67 9.07
C VAL A 43 -4.46 -16.39 8.45
N MET A 44 -4.50 -16.31 7.12
CA MET A 44 -4.13 -15.11 6.39
C MET A 44 -5.36 -14.20 6.27
N PHE A 45 -5.17 -12.90 6.42
CA PHE A 45 -6.22 -11.90 6.24
C PHE A 45 -5.79 -10.89 5.19
N LEU A 46 -6.67 -10.59 4.24
CA LEU A 46 -6.57 -9.41 3.37
C LEU A 46 -7.17 -8.23 4.11
N THR A 47 -6.44 -7.13 4.25
CA THR A 47 -6.93 -5.93 4.93
C THR A 47 -6.85 -4.72 4.01
N ALA A 48 -7.87 -3.87 4.05
CA ALA A 48 -7.94 -2.62 3.28
C ALA A 48 -8.15 -1.43 4.21
N VAL A 49 -7.30 -0.42 4.06
CA VAL A 49 -7.36 0.84 4.82
C VAL A 49 -7.06 2.03 3.94
N ALA A 50 -7.64 3.17 4.27
CA ALA A 50 -7.35 4.47 3.67
C ALA A 50 -7.08 5.48 4.78
N ARG A 51 -6.60 6.68 4.41
CA ARG A 51 -6.33 7.71 5.40
C ARG A 51 -7.63 8.18 6.06
N PRO A 52 -7.72 8.16 7.42
CA PRO A 52 -8.85 8.72 8.14
C PRO A 52 -9.07 10.18 7.77
N ARG A 53 -10.34 10.59 7.63
CA ARG A 53 -10.69 11.98 7.28
C ARG A 53 -12.10 12.33 7.74
N TRP A 54 -12.39 13.62 7.82
CA TRP A 54 -13.72 14.09 8.16
C TRP A 54 -14.71 13.78 7.02
N ASP A 55 -15.79 13.07 7.33
CA ASP A 55 -16.90 12.83 6.41
C ASP A 55 -17.95 13.92 6.60
N PHE A 56 -17.92 14.91 5.72
CA PHE A 56 -18.84 16.06 5.75
C PHE A 56 -20.30 15.65 5.60
N LYS A 57 -20.61 14.56 4.89
CA LYS A 57 -21.98 14.08 4.69
C LYS A 57 -22.54 13.41 5.94
N ARG A 58 -21.70 12.66 6.64
CA ARG A 58 -22.09 11.95 7.88
C ARG A 58 -21.81 12.75 9.16
N HIS A 59 -21.25 13.96 9.05
CA HIS A 59 -20.86 14.82 10.16
C HIS A 59 -20.05 14.11 11.25
N ARG A 60 -19.12 13.23 10.84
CA ARG A 60 -18.27 12.48 11.75
C ARG A 60 -16.92 12.17 11.14
N MET A 61 -15.96 11.83 11.99
CA MET A 61 -14.68 11.31 11.52
C MET A 61 -14.89 9.93 10.89
N TRP A 62 -14.48 9.77 9.63
CA TRP A 62 -14.32 8.44 9.03
C TRP A 62 -12.97 7.88 9.45
N ASP A 63 -13.00 6.65 9.96
CA ASP A 63 -11.86 6.03 10.60
C ASP A 63 -10.85 5.43 9.63
N GLY A 64 -11.12 5.50 8.31
CA GLY A 64 -10.25 4.98 7.26
C GLY A 64 -10.23 3.45 7.15
N LYS A 65 -10.96 2.73 8.00
CA LYS A 65 -11.01 1.27 7.98
C LYS A 65 -12.06 0.82 6.98
N ILE A 66 -11.66 0.04 5.98
CA ILE A 66 -12.57 -0.44 4.92
C ILE A 66 -13.00 -1.88 5.22
N GLY A 67 -12.04 -2.74 5.55
CA GLY A 67 -12.35 -4.09 5.96
C GLY A 67 -11.12 -4.96 6.16
N THR A 68 -11.36 -6.11 6.78
CA THR A 68 -10.39 -7.19 6.92
C THR A 68 -11.12 -8.50 6.65
N TRP A 69 -10.56 -9.37 5.81
CA TRP A 69 -11.23 -10.57 5.32
C TRP A 69 -10.32 -11.78 5.47
N PRO A 70 -10.71 -12.80 6.27
CA PRO A 70 -9.93 -14.02 6.42
C PRO A 70 -10.01 -14.88 5.16
N PHE A 71 -8.87 -15.43 4.72
CA PHE A 71 -8.83 -16.51 3.74
C PHE A 71 -9.16 -17.84 4.42
N ILE A 72 -10.46 -18.14 4.48
CA ILE A 72 -10.99 -19.37 5.08
C ILE A 72 -12.01 -20.05 4.18
N GLU A 73 -12.19 -21.35 4.39
CA GLU A 73 -13.22 -22.18 3.77
C GLU A 73 -13.95 -22.98 4.86
N HIS A 74 -15.28 -22.99 4.82
CA HIS A 74 -16.09 -23.85 5.68
C HIS A 74 -16.34 -25.19 4.97
N THR A 75 -15.84 -26.27 5.55
CA THR A 75 -15.97 -27.64 5.03
C THR A 75 -16.57 -28.55 6.10
N VAL A 76 -16.99 -29.77 5.74
CA VAL A 76 -17.46 -30.76 6.71
C VAL A 76 -16.37 -31.76 7.08
N ALA A 77 -16.41 -32.26 8.31
CA ALA A 77 -15.50 -33.30 8.80
C ALA A 77 -15.70 -34.61 8.02
N GLN A 78 -14.72 -35.01 7.22
CA GLN A 78 -14.82 -36.21 6.40
C GLN A 78 -14.66 -37.51 7.20
N ARG A 79 -13.96 -37.45 8.35
CA ARG A 79 -13.69 -38.59 9.23
C ARG A 79 -14.04 -38.22 10.66
N ARG A 80 -14.46 -39.22 11.44
CA ARG A 80 -14.60 -39.10 12.90
C ARG A 80 -13.21 -39.03 13.53
N SER A 81 -13.06 -38.16 14.51
CA SER A 81 -11.86 -38.02 15.34
C SER A 81 -12.25 -37.95 16.81
N LYS A 82 -11.27 -38.05 17.72
CA LYS A 82 -11.52 -37.93 19.17
C LYS A 82 -12.22 -36.61 19.55
N ASN A 83 -11.95 -35.54 18.81
CA ASN A 83 -12.42 -34.19 19.13
C ASN A 83 -13.59 -33.74 18.25
N ARG A 84 -14.02 -34.55 17.27
CA ARG A 84 -15.03 -34.13 16.29
C ARG A 84 -15.64 -35.31 15.55
N ASP A 85 -16.97 -35.35 15.48
CA ASP A 85 -17.70 -36.34 14.69
C ASP A 85 -17.64 -36.06 13.18
N LYS A 86 -17.89 -37.11 12.39
CA LYS A 86 -18.03 -37.00 10.93
C LYS A 86 -19.24 -36.11 10.62
N GLY A 87 -19.09 -35.19 9.68
CA GLY A 87 -20.14 -34.24 9.27
C GLY A 87 -20.13 -32.91 10.01
N ALA A 88 -19.38 -32.74 11.11
CA ALA A 88 -19.31 -31.47 11.81
C ALA A 88 -18.69 -30.35 10.95
N PRO A 89 -19.17 -29.10 11.02
CA PRO A 89 -18.61 -27.98 10.25
C PRO A 89 -17.18 -27.68 10.74
N ILE A 90 -16.24 -27.48 9.83
CA ILE A 90 -14.83 -27.18 10.06
C ILE A 90 -14.43 -25.98 9.22
N THR A 91 -13.92 -24.94 9.88
CA THR A 91 -13.23 -23.83 9.21
C THR A 91 -11.77 -24.19 8.98
N LYS A 92 -11.30 -24.04 7.74
CA LYS A 92 -9.90 -24.28 7.35
C LYS A 92 -9.29 -23.04 6.70
N PRO A 93 -7.99 -22.79 6.87
CA PRO A 93 -7.30 -21.75 6.13
C PRO A 93 -7.27 -22.08 4.64
N LEU A 94 -7.55 -21.09 3.80
CA LEU A 94 -7.51 -21.18 2.35
C LEU A 94 -6.14 -20.71 1.83
N ASN A 95 -5.60 -21.42 0.83
CA ASN A 95 -4.38 -20.98 0.16
C ASN A 95 -4.70 -19.85 -0.82
N VAL A 96 -3.94 -18.74 -0.73
CA VAL A 96 -4.13 -17.59 -1.62
C VAL A 96 -3.51 -17.89 -2.98
N THR A 97 -4.38 -18.06 -3.97
CA THR A 97 -4.02 -18.15 -5.38
C THR A 97 -4.46 -16.88 -6.10
N LYS A 98 -3.94 -16.64 -7.31
CA LYS A 98 -4.35 -15.47 -8.11
C LYS A 98 -5.85 -15.36 -8.34
N LYS A 99 -6.53 -16.50 -8.51
CA LYS A 99 -8.00 -16.55 -8.66
C LYS A 99 -8.70 -16.15 -7.36
N VAL A 100 -8.25 -16.69 -6.22
CA VAL A 100 -8.82 -16.37 -4.90
C VAL A 100 -8.61 -14.89 -4.57
N TYR A 101 -7.40 -14.37 -4.80
CA TYR A 101 -7.09 -12.96 -4.58
C TYR A 101 -7.99 -12.03 -5.42
N ARG A 102 -8.08 -12.31 -6.74
CA ARG A 102 -8.98 -11.58 -7.65
C ARG A 102 -10.42 -11.56 -7.13
N GLN A 103 -10.94 -12.72 -6.68
CA GLN A 103 -12.30 -12.81 -6.18
C GLN A 103 -12.50 -11.96 -4.92
N TYR A 104 -11.52 -11.91 -4.02
CA TYR A 104 -11.60 -11.06 -2.83
C TYR A 104 -11.60 -9.57 -3.19
N LEU A 105 -10.84 -9.16 -4.20
CA LEU A 105 -10.90 -7.77 -4.69
C LEU A 105 -12.30 -7.41 -5.20
N ILE A 106 -12.88 -8.26 -6.05
CA ILE A 106 -14.16 -8.02 -6.72
C ILE A 106 -15.35 -8.15 -5.75
N ASP A 107 -15.38 -9.18 -4.91
CA ASP A 107 -16.56 -9.48 -4.07
C ASP A 107 -16.52 -8.77 -2.72
N LYS A 108 -15.34 -8.37 -2.26
CA LYS A 108 -15.15 -7.86 -0.89
C LYS A 108 -14.59 -6.45 -0.88
N VAL A 109 -13.40 -6.25 -1.44
CA VAL A 109 -12.67 -4.98 -1.31
C VAL A 109 -13.38 -3.84 -2.04
N ILE A 110 -13.64 -4.00 -3.34
CA ILE A 110 -14.27 -2.96 -4.16
C ILE A 110 -15.67 -2.61 -3.63
N PRO A 111 -16.58 -3.57 -3.34
CA PRO A 111 -17.88 -3.25 -2.77
C PRO A 111 -17.79 -2.54 -1.42
N ALA A 112 -16.83 -2.93 -0.56
CA ALA A 112 -16.61 -2.26 0.71
C ALA A 112 -16.12 -0.81 0.55
N ILE A 113 -15.24 -0.55 -0.43
CA ILE A 113 -14.84 0.81 -0.80
C ILE A 113 -16.09 1.59 -1.22
N LYS A 114 -16.86 1.09 -2.21
CA LYS A 114 -18.07 1.78 -2.71
C LYS A 114 -19.06 2.13 -1.61
N SER A 115 -19.23 1.24 -0.62
CA SER A 115 -20.15 1.42 0.50
C SER A 115 -19.67 2.44 1.55
N GLN A 116 -18.37 2.46 1.85
CA GLN A 116 -17.84 3.18 3.00
C GLN A 116 -17.15 4.50 2.65
N TRP A 117 -16.66 4.65 1.42
CA TRP A 117 -15.84 5.78 0.99
C TRP A 117 -16.49 7.14 1.29
N PRO A 118 -15.83 8.03 2.04
CA PRO A 118 -16.37 9.34 2.33
C PRO A 118 -16.04 10.31 1.19
N GLY A 119 -17.07 10.92 0.63
CA GLY A 119 -16.95 11.92 -0.43
C GLY A 119 -17.66 11.51 -1.73
N GLN A 120 -17.38 12.26 -2.79
CA GLN A 120 -17.92 12.00 -4.13
C GLN A 120 -17.07 10.96 -4.86
N HIS A 121 -17.70 10.12 -5.68
CA HIS A 121 -17.06 9.09 -6.51
C HIS A 121 -16.50 9.65 -7.84
N ARG A 122 -16.34 10.99 -7.94
CA ARG A 122 -15.86 11.67 -9.16
C ARG A 122 -14.35 11.60 -9.36
N HIS A 123 -13.60 11.30 -8.31
CA HIS A 123 -12.14 11.21 -8.37
C HIS A 123 -11.71 9.76 -8.39
N THR A 124 -10.63 9.48 -9.13
CA THR A 124 -9.97 8.19 -9.14
C THR A 124 -9.53 7.77 -7.75
N ILE A 125 -9.81 6.53 -7.38
CA ILE A 125 -9.34 5.89 -6.15
C ILE A 125 -8.29 4.85 -6.54
N TYR A 126 -7.09 4.97 -6.00
CA TYR A 126 -6.01 4.04 -6.27
C TYR A 126 -5.94 2.97 -5.19
N LEU A 127 -6.07 1.71 -5.60
CA LEU A 127 -5.92 0.53 -4.76
C LEU A 127 -4.48 0.02 -4.87
N GLN A 128 -3.66 0.31 -3.86
CA GLN A 128 -2.24 -0.03 -3.84
C GLN A 128 -2.00 -1.41 -3.26
N GLN A 129 -1.33 -2.27 -4.03
CA GLN A 129 -0.91 -3.62 -3.66
C GLN A 129 0.60 -3.80 -3.84
N ASP A 130 1.17 -4.85 -3.24
CA ASP A 130 2.54 -5.28 -3.52
C ASP A 130 2.66 -6.09 -4.83
N ASN A 131 3.87 -6.54 -5.16
CA ASN A 131 4.16 -7.32 -6.37
C ASN A 131 4.25 -8.84 -6.11
N ALA A 132 3.55 -9.36 -5.09
CA ALA A 132 3.55 -10.78 -4.78
C ALA A 132 2.99 -11.63 -5.94
N LYS A 133 3.51 -12.85 -6.10
CA LYS A 133 3.11 -13.78 -7.19
C LYS A 133 1.59 -14.01 -7.31
N PRO A 134 0.82 -14.12 -6.21
CA PRO A 134 -0.63 -14.28 -6.29
C PRO A 134 -1.36 -13.01 -6.75
N HIS A 135 -0.74 -11.83 -6.77
CA HIS A 135 -1.44 -10.61 -7.14
C HIS A 135 -1.78 -10.58 -8.63
N VAL A 136 -2.92 -9.95 -8.93
CA VAL A 136 -3.33 -9.72 -10.31
C VAL A 136 -2.55 -8.55 -10.90
N ALA A 137 -2.47 -8.50 -12.24
CA ALA A 137 -1.88 -7.34 -12.91
C ALA A 137 -2.73 -6.09 -12.62
N VAL A 138 -2.11 -4.92 -12.63
CA VAL A 138 -2.82 -3.63 -12.45
C VAL A 138 -3.89 -3.40 -13.52
N SER A 139 -3.73 -4.03 -14.69
CA SER A 139 -4.64 -4.02 -15.84
C SER A 139 -5.59 -5.22 -15.89
N ASP A 140 -5.76 -5.98 -14.80
CA ASP A 140 -6.66 -7.14 -14.78
C ASP A 140 -8.10 -6.72 -15.10
N SER A 141 -8.62 -7.21 -16.22
CA SER A 141 -9.87 -6.74 -16.82
C SER A 141 -11.08 -6.90 -15.90
N ALA A 142 -11.14 -7.97 -15.11
CA ALA A 142 -12.25 -8.23 -14.20
C ALA A 142 -12.25 -7.25 -13.03
N VAL A 143 -11.06 -6.95 -12.48
CA VAL A 143 -10.93 -5.95 -11.41
C VAL A 143 -11.18 -4.55 -11.95
N CYS A 144 -10.65 -4.21 -13.12
CA CYS A 144 -10.93 -2.94 -13.79
C CYS A 144 -12.44 -2.76 -14.02
N SER A 145 -13.13 -3.78 -14.52
CA SER A 145 -14.57 -3.71 -14.76
C SER A 145 -15.36 -3.46 -13.47
N ALA A 146 -15.06 -4.20 -12.39
CA ALA A 146 -15.69 -3.99 -11.09
C ALA A 146 -15.43 -2.59 -10.50
N GLY A 147 -14.22 -2.06 -10.74
CA GLY A 147 -13.81 -0.73 -10.30
C GLY A 147 -14.47 0.42 -11.04
N HIS A 148 -14.92 0.21 -12.28
CA HIS A 148 -15.58 1.22 -13.13
C HIS A 148 -17.11 1.15 -13.13
N GLU A 149 -17.68 0.10 -12.54
CA GLU A 149 -19.13 -0.08 -12.43
C GLU A 149 -19.76 1.02 -11.55
N ASP A 150 -20.96 1.46 -11.93
CA ASP A 150 -21.74 2.53 -11.29
C ASP A 150 -21.08 3.92 -11.30
N GLY A 151 -20.24 4.20 -12.30
CA GLY A 151 -19.57 5.50 -12.44
C GLY A 151 -18.44 5.73 -11.43
N TRP A 152 -17.99 4.67 -10.76
CA TRP A 152 -16.77 4.70 -9.95
C TRP A 152 -15.54 4.69 -10.86
N ASP A 153 -14.41 5.13 -10.33
CA ASP A 153 -13.12 4.99 -10.97
C ASP A 153 -12.10 4.45 -9.95
N ILE A 154 -12.09 3.13 -9.75
CA ILE A 154 -11.16 2.45 -8.83
C ILE A 154 -10.11 1.71 -9.65
N LYS A 155 -8.84 2.10 -9.51
CA LYS A 155 -7.71 1.55 -10.28
C LYS A 155 -6.71 0.86 -9.37
N LEU A 156 -6.27 -0.34 -9.75
CA LEU A 156 -5.14 -0.99 -9.09
C LEU A 156 -3.83 -0.27 -9.41
N THR A 157 -2.95 -0.20 -8.41
CA THR A 157 -1.58 0.32 -8.55
C THR A 157 -0.60 -0.61 -7.84
N ALA A 158 0.56 -0.79 -8.45
CA ALA A 158 1.65 -1.52 -7.83
C ALA A 158 2.50 -0.55 -7.00
N GLN A 159 2.93 -1.00 -5.81
CA GLN A 159 3.97 -0.30 -5.06
C GLN A 159 5.36 -0.67 -5.61
N PRO A 160 6.40 0.15 -5.34
CA PRO A 160 7.77 -0.17 -5.69
C PRO A 160 8.24 -1.51 -5.09
N ALA A 161 9.11 -2.21 -5.81
CA ALA A 161 9.61 -3.52 -5.36
C ALA A 161 10.42 -3.38 -4.06
N MET A 162 10.24 -4.33 -3.13
CA MET A 162 10.94 -4.38 -1.84
C MET A 162 10.72 -3.15 -0.93
N SER A 163 9.57 -2.50 -1.03
CA SER A 163 9.21 -1.31 -0.23
C SER A 163 8.02 -1.56 0.72
N PRO A 164 8.15 -2.46 1.72
CA PRO A 164 7.08 -2.69 2.70
C PRO A 164 6.79 -1.45 3.56
N ASP A 165 7.76 -0.57 3.69
CA ASP A 165 7.66 0.74 4.34
C ASP A 165 6.70 1.71 3.61
N PHE A 166 6.45 1.49 2.31
CA PHE A 166 5.49 2.28 1.53
C PHE A 166 4.04 1.78 1.66
N ASN A 167 3.80 0.78 2.50
CA ASN A 167 2.47 0.29 2.83
C ASN A 167 2.15 0.53 4.32
N VAL A 168 1.11 1.30 4.62
CA VAL A 168 0.70 1.62 6.00
C VAL A 168 0.41 0.35 6.83
N LEU A 169 -0.09 -0.69 6.17
CA LEU A 169 -0.41 -1.95 6.82
C LEU A 169 0.85 -2.60 7.40
N ASP A 170 1.90 -2.75 6.59
CA ASP A 170 3.19 -3.31 7.02
C ASP A 170 4.00 -2.34 7.88
N LEU A 171 3.94 -1.04 7.59
CA LEU A 171 4.68 0.00 8.32
C LEU A 171 4.31 0.06 9.82
N GLY A 172 3.09 -0.33 10.18
CA GLY A 172 2.75 -0.45 11.60
C GLY A 172 1.33 -0.89 11.95
N PHE A 173 0.37 -0.79 11.03
CA PHE A 173 -1.02 -1.07 11.39
C PHE A 173 -1.27 -2.55 11.70
N PHE A 174 -0.65 -3.48 10.95
CA PHE A 174 -0.73 -4.91 11.29
C PHE A 174 -0.15 -5.23 12.66
N ASN A 175 0.96 -4.59 13.04
CA ASN A 175 1.55 -4.77 14.37
C ASN A 175 0.61 -4.32 15.47
N ALA A 176 -0.14 -3.23 15.25
CA ALA A 176 -1.16 -2.76 16.18
C ALA A 176 -2.33 -3.75 16.31
N ILE A 177 -2.83 -4.29 15.19
CA ILE A 177 -3.90 -5.31 15.20
C ILE A 177 -3.43 -6.56 15.93
N GLN A 178 -2.23 -7.07 15.61
CA GLN A 178 -1.66 -8.26 16.26
C GLN A 178 -1.48 -8.06 17.78
N SER A 179 -1.01 -6.87 18.19
CA SER A 179 -0.85 -6.54 19.61
C SER A 179 -2.17 -6.64 20.39
N LEU A 180 -3.28 -6.16 19.80
CA LEU A 180 -4.61 -6.28 20.40
C LEU A 180 -5.16 -7.69 20.33
N GLN A 181 -5.05 -8.35 19.18
CA GLN A 181 -5.54 -9.71 18.98
C GLN A 181 -4.93 -10.68 20.00
N HIS A 182 -3.63 -10.57 20.29
CA HIS A 182 -2.94 -11.43 21.25
C HIS A 182 -3.34 -11.23 22.71
N ARG A 183 -4.11 -10.17 23.03
CA ARG A 183 -4.75 -9.99 24.35
C ARG A 183 -5.97 -10.92 24.53
N SER A 184 -6.51 -11.42 23.43
CA SER A 184 -7.60 -12.41 23.45
C SER A 184 -7.03 -13.82 23.49
N LEU A 185 -7.61 -14.70 24.32
CA LEU A 185 -7.32 -16.12 24.28
C LEU A 185 -8.14 -16.77 23.17
N THR A 186 -7.46 -17.36 22.20
CA THR A 186 -8.08 -18.02 21.04
C THR A 186 -7.60 -19.45 20.97
N GLN A 187 -8.52 -20.41 20.86
CA GLN A 187 -8.28 -21.85 20.78
C GLN A 187 -8.69 -22.44 19.43
N THR A 188 -9.56 -21.75 18.70
CA THR A 188 -10.06 -22.18 17.37
C THR A 188 -9.78 -21.14 16.30
N ILE A 189 -9.92 -21.54 15.02
CA ILE A 189 -9.82 -20.62 13.88
C ILE A 189 -10.94 -19.58 13.95
N ASP A 190 -12.16 -19.99 14.32
CA ASP A 190 -13.30 -19.09 14.39
C ASP A 190 -13.11 -18.03 15.49
N GLU A 191 -12.59 -18.42 16.67
CA GLU A 191 -12.20 -17.47 17.72
C GLU A 191 -11.07 -16.53 17.28
N LEU A 192 -10.09 -17.03 16.52
CA LEU A 192 -9.03 -16.20 15.95
C LEU A 192 -9.61 -15.15 15.00
N VAL A 193 -10.55 -15.54 14.14
CA VAL A 193 -11.24 -14.63 13.21
C VAL A 193 -12.00 -13.56 13.97
N VAL A 194 -12.78 -13.94 14.98
CA VAL A 194 -13.49 -12.99 15.84
C VAL A 194 -12.52 -12.03 16.53
N ALA A 195 -11.39 -12.53 17.06
CA ALA A 195 -10.40 -11.71 17.74
C ALA A 195 -9.70 -10.71 16.80
N VAL A 196 -9.39 -11.10 15.56
CA VAL A 196 -8.80 -10.19 14.55
C VAL A 196 -9.81 -9.11 14.15
N HIS A 197 -11.06 -9.48 13.87
CA HIS A 197 -12.10 -8.49 13.57
C HIS A 197 -12.33 -7.52 14.73
N LYS A 198 -12.39 -8.04 15.95
CA LYS A 198 -12.52 -7.22 17.16
C LYS A 198 -11.34 -6.24 17.28
N ALA A 199 -10.11 -6.73 17.16
CA ALA A 199 -8.92 -5.88 17.21
C ALA A 199 -8.92 -4.79 16.13
N PHE A 200 -9.28 -5.12 14.88
CA PHE A 200 -9.40 -4.16 13.79
C PHE A 200 -10.45 -3.09 14.08
N ASN A 201 -11.61 -3.48 14.61
CA ASN A 201 -12.70 -2.57 14.92
C ASN A 201 -12.41 -1.68 16.14
N GLU A 202 -11.74 -2.20 17.17
CA GLU A 202 -11.40 -1.47 18.39
C GLU A 202 -10.26 -0.47 18.22
N LEU A 203 -9.39 -0.63 17.22
CA LEU A 203 -8.34 0.35 16.95
C LEU A 203 -8.95 1.72 16.62
N GLU A 204 -8.57 2.71 17.40
CA GLU A 204 -8.92 4.11 17.11
C GLU A 204 -8.31 4.54 15.77
N TRP A 205 -9.07 5.35 15.03
CA TRP A 205 -8.62 5.94 13.78
C TRP A 205 -7.31 6.72 13.91
N ARG A 206 -7.02 7.28 15.09
CA ARG A 206 -5.77 8.00 15.39
C ARG A 206 -4.53 7.13 15.23
N VAL A 207 -4.64 5.82 15.50
CA VAL A 207 -3.52 4.88 15.30
C VAL A 207 -3.20 4.78 13.80
N LEU A 208 -4.24 4.62 12.99
CA LEU A 208 -4.10 4.56 11.53
C LEU A 208 -3.58 5.89 10.96
N ASP A 209 -4.12 7.02 11.40
CA ASP A 209 -3.66 8.33 10.93
C ASP A 209 -2.19 8.59 11.29
N LYS A 210 -1.77 8.24 12.51
CA LYS A 210 -0.34 8.30 12.90
C LYS A 210 0.52 7.44 11.98
N THR A 211 0.08 6.26 11.55
CA THR A 211 0.84 5.44 10.59
C THR A 211 0.91 6.08 9.21
N PHE A 212 -0.15 6.72 8.72
CA PHE A 212 -0.08 7.53 7.49
C PHE A 212 0.87 8.72 7.60
N MET A 213 0.94 9.38 8.77
CA MET A 213 1.96 10.42 8.99
C MET A 213 3.38 9.83 8.99
N THR A 214 3.58 8.60 9.49
CA THR A 214 4.88 7.93 9.35
C THR A 214 5.20 7.71 7.88
N LEU A 215 4.23 7.21 7.11
CA LEU A 215 4.40 6.95 5.68
C LEU A 215 4.85 8.20 4.93
N GLN A 216 4.27 9.36 5.23
CA GLN A 216 4.71 10.62 4.61
C GLN A 216 6.18 10.91 4.89
N LYS A 217 6.64 10.73 6.14
CA LYS A 217 8.04 10.95 6.52
C LYS A 217 8.99 9.91 5.94
N VAL A 218 8.52 8.67 5.81
CA VAL A 218 9.24 7.59 5.12
C VAL A 218 9.44 7.92 3.64
N MET A 219 8.41 8.43 2.96
CA MET A 219 8.52 8.89 1.57
C MET A 219 9.51 10.05 1.43
N GLU A 220 9.47 11.03 2.34
CA GLU A 220 10.43 12.15 2.37
C GLU A 220 11.88 11.66 2.54
N GLU A 221 12.14 10.76 3.48
CA GLU A 221 13.47 10.20 3.68
C GLU A 221 13.95 9.35 2.51
N SER A 222 13.06 8.58 1.88
CA SER A 222 13.41 7.82 0.68
C SER A 222 13.80 8.74 -0.48
N LEU A 223 13.10 9.87 -0.66
CA LEU A 223 13.47 10.88 -1.66
C LEU A 223 14.84 11.49 -1.35
N LYS A 224 15.12 11.86 -0.10
CA LYS A 224 16.45 12.37 0.30
C LYS A 224 17.58 11.37 0.04
N GLN A 225 17.26 10.09 0.01
CA GLN A 225 18.21 9.01 -0.27
C GLN A 225 18.10 8.42 -1.68
N ASN A 226 17.56 9.16 -2.66
CA ASN A 226 17.47 8.71 -4.05
C ASN A 226 16.77 7.34 -4.21
N GLY A 227 15.71 7.11 -3.45
CA GLY A 227 14.90 5.88 -3.50
C GLY A 227 15.41 4.74 -2.63
N ASN A 228 16.48 4.92 -1.86
CA ASN A 228 16.96 3.91 -0.90
C ASN A 228 16.04 3.81 0.32
N ASN A 229 16.15 2.72 1.07
CA ASN A 229 15.46 2.47 2.34
C ASN A 229 16.41 2.50 3.56
N ALA A 230 17.64 2.98 3.38
CA ALA A 230 18.67 3.06 4.42
C ALA A 230 18.52 4.29 5.34
N TYR A 231 17.28 4.59 5.76
CA TYR A 231 16.98 5.66 6.70
C TYR A 231 16.49 5.12 8.04
N LEU A 232 16.68 5.91 9.09
CA LEU A 232 16.04 5.68 10.38
C LEU A 232 14.60 6.19 10.31
N LEU A 233 13.66 5.43 10.89
CA LEU A 233 12.26 5.85 10.96
C LEU A 233 12.13 7.20 11.70
N PRO A 234 11.62 8.25 11.03
CA PRO A 234 11.56 9.58 11.64
C PRO A 234 10.58 9.63 12.82
N HIS A 235 11.05 10.10 13.98
CA HIS A 235 10.23 10.25 15.18
C HIS A 235 9.76 11.70 15.38
N ILE A 236 8.56 12.01 14.90
CA ILE A 236 7.98 13.37 14.99
C ILE A 236 7.09 13.62 16.23
N GLN A 237 7.32 12.89 17.34
CA GLN A 237 6.61 13.04 18.62
C GLN A 237 5.08 13.27 18.51
N LYS A 238 4.39 12.48 17.68
CA LYS A 238 2.97 12.67 17.29
C LYS A 238 2.02 12.82 18.48
N ASP A 239 2.25 12.08 19.56
CA ASP A 239 1.44 12.13 20.77
C ASP A 239 1.60 13.44 21.54
N LYS A 240 2.79 14.04 21.48
CA LYS A 240 3.03 15.38 22.05
C LYS A 240 2.27 16.43 21.25
N LEU A 241 2.40 16.40 19.92
CA LEU A 241 1.69 17.32 19.02
C LEU A 241 0.15 17.23 19.18
N ALA A 242 -0.37 16.02 19.36
CA ALA A 242 -1.80 15.79 19.63
C ALA A 242 -2.26 16.41 20.95
N ARG A 243 -1.45 16.34 22.01
CA ARG A 243 -1.79 16.94 23.31
C ARG A 243 -1.73 18.46 23.30
N GLU A 244 -0.84 19.03 22.51
CA GLU A 244 -0.63 20.48 22.39
C GLU A 244 -1.63 21.15 21.42
N GLY A 245 -2.51 20.40 20.76
CA GLY A 245 -3.50 20.93 19.81
C GLY A 245 -2.92 21.31 18.44
N SER A 246 -1.61 21.21 18.25
CA SER A 246 -0.89 21.49 16.99
C SER A 246 -0.92 20.32 16.00
N PHE A 247 -1.84 19.37 16.17
CA PHE A 247 -1.91 18.17 15.33
C PHE A 247 -2.56 18.47 13.99
N VAL A 248 -1.73 18.61 12.96
CA VAL A 248 -2.20 18.83 11.59
C VAL A 248 -2.32 17.48 10.89
N LEU A 249 -3.53 17.20 10.37
CA LEU A 249 -3.81 15.97 9.62
C LEU A 249 -2.94 15.83 8.37
N SER A 250 -2.41 16.92 7.82
CA SER A 250 -1.49 16.94 6.67
C SER A 250 -0.28 17.81 7.00
N PRO A 251 0.82 17.23 7.52
CA PRO A 251 2.05 18.00 7.76
C PRO A 251 2.63 18.50 6.43
N ALA A 252 3.30 19.66 6.48
CA ALA A 252 4.01 20.19 5.32
C ALA A 252 5.12 19.23 4.86
N CYS A 253 5.37 19.22 3.55
CA CYS A 253 6.49 18.50 2.96
C CYS A 253 7.80 19.13 3.43
N ASP A 254 8.80 18.30 3.70
CA ASP A 254 10.14 18.76 4.02
C ASP A 254 10.76 19.48 2.79
N PRO A 255 11.30 20.71 2.96
CA PRO A 255 11.97 21.43 1.88
C PRO A 255 13.09 20.61 1.22
N ASP A 256 13.85 19.83 1.99
CA ASP A 256 14.95 19.01 1.47
C ASP A 256 14.42 17.86 0.60
N ALA A 257 13.31 17.24 1.01
CA ALA A 257 12.66 16.21 0.19
C ALA A 257 12.09 16.81 -1.10
N SER A 258 11.60 18.05 -1.04
CA SER A 258 11.07 18.77 -2.21
C SER A 258 12.21 19.13 -3.18
N ALA A 259 13.34 19.61 -2.67
CA ALA A 259 14.54 19.90 -3.47
C ALA A 259 15.12 18.61 -4.10
N ALA A 260 15.19 17.52 -3.33
CA ALA A 260 15.63 16.22 -3.85
C ALA A 260 14.71 15.72 -4.97
N PHE A 261 13.40 15.89 -4.83
CA PHE A 261 12.45 15.53 -5.88
C PHE A 261 12.64 16.38 -7.15
N SER A 262 12.79 17.69 -7.03
CA SER A 262 13.09 18.55 -8.19
C SER A 262 14.38 18.12 -8.90
N ALA A 263 15.45 17.87 -8.15
CA ALA A 263 16.72 17.41 -8.73
C ALA A 263 16.60 16.04 -9.44
N MET A 264 15.74 15.14 -8.95
CA MET A 264 15.44 13.89 -9.65
C MET A 264 14.67 14.11 -10.96
N LEU A 265 13.72 15.04 -10.98
CA LEU A 265 12.98 15.39 -12.20
C LEU A 265 13.93 15.96 -13.26
N ASP A 266 14.77 16.93 -12.88
CA ASP A 266 15.76 17.53 -13.77
C ASP A 266 16.69 16.46 -14.36
N ARG A 267 17.08 15.48 -13.55
CA ARG A 267 17.90 14.35 -14.01
C ARG A 267 17.16 13.43 -14.98
N ILE A 268 15.88 13.12 -14.72
CA ILE A 268 15.07 12.29 -15.63
C ILE A 268 14.91 12.99 -16.98
N ASP A 269 14.63 14.29 -16.97
CA ASP A 269 14.51 15.09 -18.19
C ASP A 269 15.84 15.13 -18.96
N TYR A 270 16.96 15.27 -18.25
CA TYR A 270 18.30 15.19 -18.83
C TYR A 270 18.62 13.81 -19.43
N GLU A 271 18.31 12.71 -18.73
CA GLU A 271 18.51 11.35 -19.24
C GLU A 271 17.65 11.10 -20.50
N ARG A 272 16.40 11.55 -20.50
CA ARG A 272 15.51 11.47 -21.67
C ARG A 272 16.05 12.24 -22.87
N ARG A 273 16.60 13.44 -22.64
CA ARG A 273 17.25 14.25 -23.68
C ARG A 273 18.46 13.52 -24.30
N ILE A 274 19.27 12.87 -23.46
CA ILE A 274 20.39 12.05 -23.94
C ILE A 274 19.91 10.87 -24.79
N GLU A 275 18.84 10.17 -24.37
CA GLU A 275 18.28 9.06 -25.16
C GLU A 275 17.83 9.55 -26.55
N ILE A 276 17.11 10.68 -26.62
CA ILE A 276 16.68 11.28 -27.89
C ILE A 276 17.89 11.61 -28.78
N LEU A 277 18.92 12.26 -28.23
CA LEU A 277 20.14 12.56 -28.97
C LEU A 277 20.84 11.29 -29.47
N SER A 278 20.89 10.23 -28.65
CA SER A 278 21.46 8.95 -29.04
C SER A 278 20.71 8.33 -30.22
N ASP A 279 19.38 8.32 -30.16
CA ASP A 279 18.53 7.77 -31.22
C ASP A 279 18.71 8.54 -32.54
N LEU A 280 18.87 9.87 -32.48
CA LEU A 280 19.14 10.71 -33.65
C LEU A 280 20.50 10.45 -34.29
N PHE A 281 21.55 10.25 -33.48
CA PHE A 281 22.87 9.86 -33.98
C PHE A 281 22.84 8.47 -34.64
N ASP A 282 22.12 7.52 -34.04
CA ASP A 282 21.94 6.17 -34.60
C ASP A 282 21.11 6.19 -35.90
N ALA A 283 20.19 7.15 -36.06
CA ALA A 283 19.43 7.40 -37.28
C ALA A 283 20.24 8.10 -38.39
N GLY A 284 21.51 8.45 -38.14
CA GLY A 284 22.41 9.06 -39.12
C GLY A 284 22.25 10.57 -39.27
N CYS A 285 21.60 11.25 -38.33
CA CYS A 285 21.54 12.70 -38.30
C CYS A 285 22.92 13.30 -37.98
N THR A 286 23.38 14.24 -38.80
CA THR A 286 24.63 14.97 -38.58
C THR A 286 24.34 16.32 -37.94
N VAL A 287 24.65 16.47 -36.66
CA VAL A 287 24.60 17.78 -35.97
C VAL A 287 25.92 18.53 -36.20
N GLU A 288 25.87 19.67 -36.87
CA GLU A 288 27.05 20.53 -37.07
C GLU A 288 27.37 21.32 -35.78
N LEU A 289 28.26 20.76 -34.96
CA LEU A 289 28.75 21.41 -33.74
C LEU A 289 29.76 22.52 -34.07
N THR A 290 29.37 23.78 -33.87
CA THR A 290 30.23 24.94 -34.12
C THR A 290 31.21 25.28 -32.97
N SER A 291 31.23 24.52 -31.86
CA SER A 291 32.26 24.68 -30.82
C SER A 291 32.56 23.39 -30.05
N LYS A 292 33.78 23.28 -29.50
CA LYS A 292 34.30 22.07 -28.82
C LYS A 292 33.78 21.86 -27.39
N SER A 293 32.76 22.59 -26.94
CA SER A 293 32.25 22.49 -25.57
C SER A 293 30.81 22.98 -25.42
N THR A 294 29.90 22.64 -26.33
CA THR A 294 28.48 22.90 -26.14
C THR A 294 27.93 21.98 -25.02
N PRO A 295 27.33 22.54 -23.95
CA PRO A 295 26.50 21.80 -23.01
C PRO A 295 25.45 20.97 -23.76
N VAL A 296 25.07 19.83 -23.18
CA VAL A 296 24.03 18.96 -23.76
C VAL A 296 22.70 19.70 -23.93
N ASP A 297 22.41 20.67 -23.06
CA ASP A 297 21.23 21.52 -23.18
C ASP A 297 21.22 22.33 -24.49
N ASP A 298 22.33 22.98 -24.83
CA ASP A 298 22.48 23.74 -26.08
C ASP A 298 22.41 22.85 -27.34
N LEU A 299 22.74 21.56 -27.20
CA LEU A 299 22.68 20.55 -28.25
C LEU A 299 21.24 20.07 -28.50
N CYS A 300 20.43 19.95 -27.45
CA CYS A 300 19.02 19.59 -27.57
C CYS A 300 18.18 20.72 -28.16
N ASP A 301 18.41 21.97 -27.73
CA ASP A 301 17.69 23.13 -28.27
C ASP A 301 17.94 23.30 -29.78
N LEU A 302 19.17 23.01 -30.24
CA LEU A 302 19.53 23.06 -31.67
C LEU A 302 18.82 21.98 -32.51
N VAL A 303 18.41 20.87 -31.89
CA VAL A 303 17.74 19.74 -32.55
C VAL A 303 16.22 19.97 -32.64
N ASP A 304 15.61 20.53 -31.60
CA ASP A 304 14.19 20.94 -31.63
C ASP A 304 13.93 22.02 -32.71
N ASP A 305 14.91 22.91 -32.94
CA ASP A 305 14.88 23.90 -34.03
C ASP A 305 15.01 23.27 -35.44
N MET A 306 15.57 22.06 -35.56
CA MET A 306 15.62 21.33 -36.85
C MET A 306 14.31 20.60 -37.15
N GLU A 307 13.63 20.02 -36.14
CA GLU A 307 12.32 19.36 -36.31
C GLU A 307 11.18 20.33 -36.67
N THR A 308 11.33 21.63 -36.39
CA THR A 308 10.32 22.66 -36.72
C THR A 308 10.48 23.28 -38.11
N SER A 309 11.45 22.81 -38.92
CA SER A 309 11.75 23.38 -40.24
C SER A 309 11.19 22.60 -41.45
N ASP A 310 10.54 21.45 -41.22
CA ASP A 310 9.81 20.70 -42.25
C ASP A 310 8.28 20.86 -42.09
N ASP A 311 7.78 22.07 -42.36
CA ASP A 311 6.39 22.26 -42.81
C ASP A 311 6.44 23.11 -44.09
N ASP A 312 6.19 22.44 -45.21
CA ASP A 312 6.20 22.96 -46.58
C ASP A 312 5.44 24.30 -46.71
N GLU A 313 6.19 25.38 -46.97
CA GLU A 313 5.72 26.49 -47.79
C GLU A 313 5.50 25.98 -49.22
N ASP A 314 4.30 25.49 -49.53
CA ASP A 314 3.86 25.38 -50.92
C ASP A 314 2.34 25.32 -51.05
N MET A 315 1.68 26.48 -50.94
CA MET A 315 0.51 26.76 -51.78
C MET A 315 0.14 28.25 -51.73
N TYR A 316 0.55 29.05 -52.72
CA TYR A 316 -0.31 30.05 -53.38
C TYR A 316 0.35 30.58 -54.66
N HIS A 317 -0.50 30.78 -55.69
CA HIS A 317 -0.30 31.43 -57.01
C HIS A 317 0.13 30.49 -58.17
N ILE A 318 -0.64 30.25 -59.26
CA ILE A 318 -1.62 31.08 -60.01
C ILE A 318 -2.54 30.18 -60.89
N MET A 319 -3.80 30.65 -61.06
CA MET A 319 -4.88 30.31 -62.02
C MET A 319 -5.70 29.03 -61.84
#